data_AF-D2B9A4-F1
#
_entry.id   AF-D2B9A4-F1
#
_cell.length_a   1.000
_cell.length_b   1.000
_cell.length_c   1.000
_cell.angle_alpha   90.00
_cell.angle_beta   90.00
_cell.angle_gamma   90.00
#
_symmetry.space_group_name_H-M   'P 1'
#
loop_
_entity.id
_entity.type
_entity.pdbx_description
1 polymer ?
#
loop_
_entity_poly.entity_id
_entity_poly.type
_entity_poly.pdbx_seq_one_letter_code
_entity_poly.pdbx_strand_id
1 'polypeptide(L)'
;MTVIIGLAGAGRRAAEAEISGPGGAAVIDRVAAAGPDAIGTMRRESVAAVGQGIPYGLDVRDGLRLRQVIEAAGTGLIAGEA
;
A
#
# COMPACT_ATOMS: atom_id res chain seq x y z
N MET A 1 15.06 -5.04 6.82
CA MET A 1 13.60 -4.96 7.04
C MET A 1 12.94 -5.50 5.79
N THR A 2 12.24 -6.63 5.90
CA THR A 2 11.65 -7.30 4.74
C THR A 2 10.13 -7.22 4.88
N VAL A 3 9.50 -6.42 4.03
CA VAL A 3 8.03 -6.33 3.99
C VAL A 3 7.54 -7.37 2.99
N ILE A 4 6.87 -8.42 3.48
CA ILE A 4 6.26 -9.45 2.62
C ILE A 4 4.77 -9.12 2.50
N ILE A 5 4.38 -8.45 1.43
CA ILE A 5 2.97 -8.24 1.13
C ILE A 5 2.44 -9.52 0.47
N GLY A 6 2.02 -10.49 1.27
CA GLY A 6 1.25 -11.64 0.78
C GLY A 6 -0.19 -11.23 0.44
N LEU A 7 -0.64 -11.51 -0.79
CA LEU A 7 -2.06 -11.69 -1.08
C LEU A 7 -2.37 -13.17 -0.81
N ALA A 8 -2.64 -13.52 0.45
CA ALA A 8 -3.14 -14.86 0.77
C ALA A 8 -4.52 -15.02 0.10
N GLY A 9 -4.65 -16.06 -0.72
CA GLY A 9 -5.68 -16.20 -1.73
C GLY A 9 -7.08 -16.54 -1.22
N ALA A 10 -8.01 -16.50 -2.17
CA ALA A 10 -9.31 -17.17 -2.20
C ALA A 10 -10.44 -16.60 -1.32
N GLY A 11 -10.92 -15.42 -1.70
CA GLY A 11 -12.24 -14.92 -1.29
C GLY A 11 -12.39 -13.45 -1.64
N ARG A 12 -13.49 -13.07 -2.29
CA ARG A 12 -13.80 -11.65 -2.47
C ARG A 12 -13.76 -10.99 -1.08
N ARG A 13 -12.78 -10.11 -0.83
CA ARG A 13 -12.61 -9.24 0.36
C ARG A 13 -11.66 -9.69 1.50
N ALA A 14 -10.66 -10.54 1.29
CA ALA A 14 -9.56 -10.64 2.25
C ALA A 14 -8.43 -9.67 1.85
N ALA A 15 -8.26 -8.56 2.59
CA ALA A 15 -7.13 -7.65 2.43
C ALA A 15 -6.25 -7.73 3.67
N GLU A 16 -5.52 -8.83 3.83
CA GLU A 16 -4.60 -9.05 4.95
C GLU A 16 -3.17 -8.70 4.55
N ALA A 17 -2.44 -7.99 5.42
CA ALA A 17 -1.01 -7.73 5.30
C ALA A 17 -0.25 -8.36 6.47
N GLU A 18 0.82 -9.10 6.17
CA GLU A 18 1.79 -9.51 7.17
C GLU A 18 3.05 -8.64 7.07
N ILE A 19 3.60 -8.24 8.20
CA ILE A 19 4.85 -7.47 8.29
C ILE A 19 5.77 -8.20 9.27
N SER A 20 6.93 -8.63 8.80
CA SER A 20 7.88 -9.43 9.59
C SER A 20 9.25 -8.76 9.67
N GLY A 21 9.82 -8.74 10.88
CA GLY A 21 11.11 -8.08 11.14
C GLY A 21 11.84 -8.66 12.37
N PRO A 22 13.03 -8.15 12.70
CA PRO A 22 13.86 -8.68 13.78
C PRO A 22 13.19 -8.67 15.17
N GLY A 23 12.18 -7.81 15.35
CA GLY A 23 11.40 -7.71 16.60
C GLY A 23 10.11 -8.54 16.62
N GLY A 24 9.81 -9.32 15.58
CA GLY A 24 8.58 -10.13 15.48
C GLY A 24 7.79 -9.89 14.20
N ALA A 25 6.55 -10.39 14.19
CA ALA A 25 5.63 -10.30 13.05
C ALA A 25 4.29 -9.68 13.48
N ALA A 26 3.65 -8.96 12.56
CA ALA A 26 2.34 -8.35 12.74
C ALA A 26 1.45 -8.68 11.54
N VAL A 27 0.20 -9.07 11.82
CA VAL A 27 -0.84 -9.30 10.81
C VAL A 27 -1.88 -8.20 10.91
N ILE A 28 -2.23 -7.61 9.77
CA ILE A 28 -3.09 -6.43 9.66
C ILE A 28 -4.27 -6.78 8.75
N ASP A 29 -5.49 -6.74 9.29
CA ASP A 29 -6.70 -6.58 8.47
C ASP A 29 -6.73 -5.15 7.95
N ARG A 30 -6.45 -4.96 6.66
CA ARG A 30 -6.34 -3.63 6.05
C ARG A 30 -7.69 -2.92 5.96
N VAL A 31 -8.80 -3.66 5.86
CA VAL A 31 -10.15 -3.04 5.80
C VAL A 31 -10.51 -2.49 7.17
N ALA A 32 -10.30 -3.29 8.21
CA ALA A 32 -10.53 -2.86 9.58
C ALA A 32 -9.58 -1.71 9.99
N ALA A 33 -8.30 -1.80 9.61
CA ALA A 33 -7.29 -0.81 9.97
C ALA A 33 -7.48 0.55 9.27
N ALA A 34 -7.90 0.56 8.01
CA ALA A 34 -8.13 1.80 7.27
C ALA A 34 -9.40 2.53 7.76
N GLY A 35 -10.42 1.78 8.14
CA GLY A 35 -11.72 2.32 8.51
C GLY A 35 -12.50 2.93 7.32
N PRO A 36 -13.77 3.32 7.55
CA PRO A 36 -14.67 3.72 6.47
C PRO A 36 -14.34 5.09 5.84
N ASP A 37 -13.63 5.97 6.53
CA ASP A 37 -13.28 7.33 6.05
C ASP A 37 -11.80 7.47 5.65
N ALA A 38 -11.12 6.36 5.34
CA ALA A 38 -9.71 6.38 4.94
C ALA A 38 -9.46 7.34 3.75
N ILE A 39 -10.34 7.25 2.74
CA ILE A 39 -10.25 8.08 1.53
C ILE A 39 -10.53 9.55 1.82
N GLY A 40 -11.52 9.85 2.67
CA GLY A 40 -11.83 11.22 3.07
C GLY A 40 -10.69 11.85 3.86
N THR A 41 -10.08 11.08 4.77
CA THR A 41 -8.91 11.50 5.55
C THR A 41 -7.73 11.80 4.65
N MET A 42 -7.35 10.86 3.78
CA MET A 42 -6.27 11.04 2.81
C MET A 42 -6.46 12.30 1.95
N ARG A 43 -7.69 12.53 1.45
CA ARG A 43 -7.99 13.73 0.65
C ARG A 43 -7.82 15.02 1.46
N ARG A 44 -8.31 15.07 2.71
CA ARG A 44 -8.20 16.25 3.57
C ARG A 44 -6.73 16.58 3.86
N GLU A 45 -5.92 15.57 4.17
CA GLU A 45 -4.49 15.78 4.43
C GLU A 45 -3.75 16.27 3.19
N SER A 46 -4.04 15.70 2.01
CA SER A 46 -3.44 16.15 0.75
C SER A 46 -3.78 17.61 0.45
N VAL A 47 -5.06 17.99 0.56
CA VAL A 47 -5.49 19.39 0.35
C VAL A 47 -4.85 20.33 1.37
N ALA A 48 -4.77 19.93 2.64
CA ALA A 48 -4.13 20.71 3.68
C ALA A 48 -2.64 20.91 3.40
N ALA A 49 -1.93 19.88 2.94
CA ALA A 49 -0.52 19.96 2.59
C ALA A 49 -0.28 20.96 1.45
N VAL A 50 -1.11 20.92 0.41
CA VAL A 50 -1.07 21.89 -0.70
C VAL A 50 -1.34 23.30 -0.20
N GLY A 51 -2.39 23.49 0.62
CA GLY A 51 -2.75 24.81 1.15
C GLY A 51 -1.69 25.41 2.07
N GLN A 52 -0.93 24.57 2.77
CA GLN A 52 0.14 24.99 3.69
C GLN A 52 1.51 25.07 3.01
N GLY A 53 1.63 24.66 1.73
CA GLY A 53 2.90 24.61 1.02
C GLY A 53 3.90 23.60 1.63
N ILE A 54 3.41 22.58 2.34
CA ILE A 54 4.25 21.55 2.96
C ILE A 54 4.23 20.26 2.13
N PRO A 55 5.30 19.45 2.18
CA PRO A 55 5.30 18.12 1.56
C PRO A 55 4.22 17.22 2.18
N TYR A 56 3.40 16.59 1.34
CA TYR A 56 2.57 15.47 1.77
C TYR A 56 3.42 14.20 1.85
N GLY A 57 3.15 13.33 2.83
CA GLY A 57 3.94 12.11 3.06
C GLY A 57 3.90 11.08 1.93
N LEU A 58 3.00 11.24 0.97
CA LEU A 58 2.98 10.53 -0.30
C LEU A 58 3.20 11.54 -1.42
N ASP A 59 4.42 11.61 -1.93
CA ASP A 59 4.76 12.53 -3.01
C ASP A 59 4.67 11.86 -4.40
N VAL A 60 4.94 12.64 -5.45
CA VAL A 60 4.88 12.15 -6.84
C VAL A 60 5.88 11.01 -7.10
N ARG A 61 7.04 11.02 -6.44
CA ARG A 61 8.06 9.98 -6.57
C ARG A 61 7.58 8.67 -5.96
N ASP A 62 6.90 8.73 -4.81
CA ASP A 62 6.27 7.55 -4.21
C ASP A 62 5.21 6.97 -5.16
N GLY A 63 4.36 7.83 -5.74
CA GLY A 63 3.36 7.42 -6.72
C GLY A 63 3.95 6.76 -7.98
N LEU A 64 5.01 7.36 -8.54
CA LEU A 64 5.71 6.81 -9.71
C LEU A 64 6.39 5.47 -9.40
N ARG A 65 7.01 5.36 -8.22
CA ARG A 65 7.63 4.11 -7.78
C ARG A 65 6.61 3.00 -7.60
N LEU A 66 5.47 3.29 -6.96
CA LEU A 66 4.39 2.30 -6.81
C LEU A 66 3.85 1.86 -8.18
N ARG A 67 3.68 2.79 -9.11
CA ARG A 67 3.27 2.47 -10.49
C ARG A 67 4.27 1.53 -11.17
N GLN A 68 5.57 1.80 -11.07
CA GLN A 68 6.61 0.93 -11.65
C GLN A 68 6.59 -0.48 -11.07
N VAL A 69 6.38 -0.61 -9.75
CA VAL A 69 6.27 -1.92 -9.10
C VAL A 69 5.05 -2.69 -9.60
N ILE A 70 3.90 -2.03 -9.75
CA ILE A 70 2.68 -2.64 -10.29
C ILE A 70 2.87 -3.06 -11.75
N GLU A 71 3.47 -2.20 -12.58
CA GLU A 71 3.78 -2.51 -13.98
C GLU A 71 4.72 -3.71 -14.09
N ALA A 72 5.80 -3.75 -13.31
CA ALA A 72 6.74 -4.87 -13.29
C ALA A 72 6.08 -6.18 -12.86
N ALA A 73 5.23 -6.15 -11.83
CA ALA A 73 4.47 -7.33 -11.40
C ALA A 73 3.50 -7.80 -12.49
N GLY A 74 2.81 -6.88 -13.17
CA GLY A 74 1.94 -7.21 -14.30
C GLY A 74 2.70 -7.86 -15.46
N THR A 75 3.90 -7.36 -15.77
CA THR A 75 4.75 -7.95 -16.81
C THR A 75 5.29 -9.32 -16.42
N GLY A 76 5.73 -9.52 -15.17
CA GLY A 76 6.20 -10.83 -14.69
C GLY A 76 5.11 -11.91 -14.73
N LEU A 77 3.86 -11.55 -14.43
CA LEU A 77 2.71 -12.45 -14.54
C LEU A 77 2.39 -12.86 -15.98
N ILE A 78 2.68 -11.99 -16.97
CA ILE A 78 2.50 -12.29 -18.40
C ILE A 78 3.69 -13.11 -18.94
N ALA A 79 4.90 -12.88 -18.42
CA ALA A 79 6.13 -13.55 -18.84
C ALA A 79 6.31 -14.97 -18.27
N GLY A 80 5.58 -15.34 -17.21
CA GLY A 80 5.59 -16.71 -16.68
C GLY A 80 6.92 -17.14 -16.06
N GLU A 81 7.74 -16.20 -15.59
CA GLU A 81 8.91 -16.51 -14.76
C GLU A 81 8.47 -16.46 -13.30
N ALA A 82 8.30 -17.65 -12.71
CA ALA A 82 8.04 -17.90 -11.30
C ALA A 82 9.26 -18.57 -10.65
#